data_AF-A0A7K0BNR3-F1
#
_entry.id   AF-A0A7K0BNR3-F1
#
_cell.length_a   1.000
_cell.length_b   1.000
_cell.length_c   1.000
_cell.angle_alpha   90.00
_cell.angle_beta   90.00
_cell.angle_gamma   90.00
#
_symmetry.space_group_name_H-M   'P 1'
#
loop_
_entity.id
_entity.type
_entity.pdbx_description
1 polymer ?
#
loop_
_entity_poly.entity_id
_entity_poly.type
_entity_poly.pdbx_seq_one_letter_code
_entity_poly.pdbx_strand_id
1 'polypeptide(L)'
;MDLDERIGRLADALAAAGRLADPRWRDALFAVPRHLFAPERAWAVPDRPRAEGVAIDRAADPATWWELVYADAAIAVQVDDGAGDPAAGTGAWTNSLSAPGIVLPFLEELHVLPHQRVLEIGTGTGWTAGLLAWLLGDGAVTSVEIDEALAGRAVANLRAAGLAPRVVAGDGAAGFAEDAPYDRVHVTCGVDRVPFSWVEQTRPGGVIVLPWSPGWGLGHLARLVVGDGVAVGRLLEPAGFMMLRSQRRPFGTPDDPGAAAGSATQIDPRVLAGDAPGAEVAINALVPGVRMQLESAPDGSVRFWAVLDGPVVGGTAWAAADFSPGLPEFRVRQSGERRLWDEVENAYLRWVGWGQPARDRFGLTVGPDGQQVWLDRPDFIVR
;
A
#
# COMPACT_ATOMS: atom_id res chain seq x y z
N MET A 1 -28.04 17.06 -3.23
CA MET A 1 -26.68 17.23 -2.70
C MET A 1 -25.89 17.97 -3.74
N ASP A 2 -25.62 19.24 -3.47
CA ASP A 2 -24.64 19.98 -4.26
C ASP A 2 -23.22 19.43 -3.97
N LEU A 3 -22.23 19.98 -4.67
CA LEU A 3 -20.85 19.52 -4.60
C LEU A 3 -20.24 19.77 -3.22
N ASP A 4 -20.48 20.94 -2.64
CA ASP A 4 -19.89 21.36 -1.36
C ASP A 4 -20.41 20.49 -0.21
N GLU A 5 -21.69 20.10 -0.23
CA GLU A 5 -22.26 19.19 0.75
C GLU A 5 -21.61 17.80 0.70
N ARG A 6 -21.29 17.29 -0.51
CA ARG A 6 -20.59 16.00 -0.68
C ARG A 6 -19.17 16.06 -0.11
N ILE A 7 -18.44 17.11 -0.45
CA ILE A 7 -17.06 17.32 0.01
C ILE A 7 -17.03 17.51 1.52
N GLY A 8 -17.94 18.34 2.06
CA GLY A 8 -18.06 18.59 3.49
C GLY A 8 -18.33 17.31 4.28
N ARG A 9 -19.28 16.47 3.83
CA ARG A 9 -19.56 15.20 4.49
C ARG A 9 -18.37 14.25 4.49
N LEU A 10 -17.67 14.13 3.36
CA LEU A 10 -16.46 13.32 3.28
C LEU A 10 -15.40 13.82 4.27
N ALA A 11 -15.12 15.12 4.25
CA ALA A 11 -14.13 15.72 5.14
C ALA A 11 -14.50 15.54 6.63
N ASP A 12 -15.78 15.72 6.98
CA ASP A 12 -16.28 15.51 8.34
C ASP A 12 -16.15 14.04 8.78
N ALA A 13 -16.46 13.09 7.89
CA ALA A 13 -16.31 11.67 8.17
C ALA A 13 -14.84 11.28 8.39
N LEU A 14 -13.92 11.77 7.54
CA LEU A 14 -12.48 11.55 7.69
C LEU A 14 -11.95 12.15 8.98
N ALA A 15 -12.36 13.38 9.32
CA ALA A 15 -11.95 14.04 10.56
C ALA A 15 -12.47 13.29 11.80
N ALA A 16 -13.73 12.84 11.78
CA ALA A 16 -14.31 12.03 12.86
C ALA A 16 -13.58 10.68 13.03
N ALA A 17 -13.03 10.13 11.95
CA ALA A 17 -12.20 8.92 11.96
C ALA A 17 -10.73 9.17 12.34
N GLY A 18 -10.34 10.43 12.60
CA GLY A 18 -8.95 10.80 12.91
C GLY A 18 -8.00 10.76 11.71
N ARG A 19 -8.54 10.73 10.48
CA ARG A 19 -7.79 10.61 9.21
C ARG A 19 -7.55 11.95 8.52
N LEU A 20 -8.12 13.04 9.06
CA LEU A 20 -7.98 14.40 8.56
C LEU A 20 -7.97 15.36 9.75
N ALA A 21 -6.81 15.95 10.03
CA ALA A 21 -6.59 16.85 11.16
C ALA A 21 -6.15 18.25 10.70
N ASP A 22 -5.31 18.35 9.66
CA ASP A 22 -4.85 19.62 9.14
C ASP A 22 -5.97 20.29 8.31
N PRO A 23 -6.43 21.50 8.70
CA PRO A 23 -7.47 22.20 7.97
C PRO A 23 -7.07 22.54 6.53
N ARG A 24 -5.77 22.64 6.22
CA ARG A 24 -5.29 22.90 4.86
C ARG A 24 -5.65 21.77 3.91
N TRP A 25 -5.64 20.52 4.38
CA TRP A 25 -6.07 19.38 3.58
C TRP A 25 -7.59 19.34 3.38
N ARG A 26 -8.35 19.80 4.38
CA ARG A 26 -9.79 20.00 4.22
C ARG A 26 -10.06 21.01 3.11
N ASP A 27 -9.40 22.16 3.13
CA ASP A 27 -9.56 23.19 2.10
C ASP A 27 -9.14 22.67 0.71
N ALA A 28 -8.08 21.86 0.64
CA ALA A 28 -7.62 21.24 -0.59
C ALA A 28 -8.68 20.30 -1.22
N LEU A 29 -9.50 19.60 -0.42
CA LEU A 29 -10.59 18.76 -0.94
C LEU A 29 -11.65 19.58 -1.69
N PHE A 30 -11.90 20.83 -1.28
CA PHE A 30 -12.79 21.75 -1.99
C PHE A 30 -12.13 22.33 -3.23
N ALA A 31 -10.85 22.68 -3.15
CA ALA A 31 -10.13 23.31 -4.25
C ALA A 31 -9.70 22.35 -5.36
N VAL A 32 -9.60 21.05 -5.07
CA VAL A 32 -9.20 20.00 -6.02
C VAL A 32 -10.30 18.94 -6.09
N PRO A 33 -11.42 19.22 -6.78
CA PRO A 33 -12.60 18.35 -6.75
C PRO A 33 -12.29 16.97 -7.33
N ARG A 34 -12.42 15.93 -6.50
CA ARG A 34 -12.09 14.54 -6.82
C ARG A 34 -12.76 14.01 -8.09
N HIS A 35 -13.95 14.49 -8.42
CA HIS A 35 -14.69 14.08 -9.62
C HIS A 35 -14.01 14.45 -10.96
N LEU A 36 -13.07 15.41 -10.96
CA LEU A 36 -12.27 15.75 -12.14
C LEU A 36 -11.18 14.70 -12.43
N PHE A 37 -10.91 13.84 -11.46
CA PHE A 37 -9.88 12.79 -11.52
C PHE A 37 -10.49 11.39 -11.57
N ALA A 38 -11.81 11.28 -11.46
CA ALA A 38 -12.53 10.02 -11.50
C ALA A 38 -12.92 9.64 -12.94
N PRO A 39 -12.76 8.37 -13.34
CA PRO A 39 -13.24 7.89 -14.63
C PRO A 39 -14.78 7.91 -14.70
N GLU A 40 -15.34 8.01 -15.90
CA GLU A 40 -16.79 7.94 -16.09
C GLU A 40 -17.36 6.56 -15.73
N ARG A 41 -16.60 5.49 -15.99
CA ARG A 41 -16.97 4.10 -15.73
C ARG A 41 -15.82 3.38 -15.04
N ALA A 42 -16.10 2.68 -13.96
CA ALA A 42 -15.10 1.97 -13.16
C ALA A 42 -15.73 0.98 -12.17
N TRP A 43 -14.89 0.30 -11.41
CA TRP A 43 -15.28 -0.45 -10.23
C TRP A 43 -14.84 0.28 -8.97
N ALA A 44 -15.76 0.55 -8.05
CA ALA A 44 -15.49 1.27 -6.80
C ALA A 44 -15.61 0.33 -5.61
N VAL A 45 -14.67 0.42 -4.67
CA VAL A 45 -14.63 -0.40 -3.46
C VAL A 45 -14.55 0.52 -2.24
N PRO A 46 -15.59 0.58 -1.39
CA PRO A 46 -15.53 1.30 -0.12
C PRO A 46 -14.37 0.82 0.75
N ASP A 47 -13.61 1.73 1.36
CA ASP A 47 -12.45 1.40 2.19
C ASP A 47 -12.89 0.99 3.60
N ARG A 48 -13.46 -0.21 3.70
CA ARG A 48 -13.87 -0.82 4.96
C ARG A 48 -13.75 -2.34 4.89
N PRO A 49 -13.58 -3.02 6.05
CA PRO A 49 -13.40 -4.47 6.06
C PRO A 49 -14.54 -5.20 5.33
N ARG A 50 -14.16 -6.11 4.43
CA ARG A 50 -15.08 -6.98 3.66
C ARG A 50 -16.11 -6.21 2.81
N ALA A 51 -15.79 -4.99 2.38
CA ALA A 51 -16.62 -4.28 1.42
C ALA A 51 -16.63 -5.00 0.06
N GLU A 52 -17.82 -5.20 -0.49
CA GLU A 52 -17.98 -5.61 -1.88
C GLU A 52 -17.86 -4.37 -2.77
N GLY A 53 -17.22 -4.56 -3.93
CA GLY A 53 -17.12 -3.50 -4.92
C GLY A 53 -18.39 -3.39 -5.77
N VAL A 54 -18.56 -2.23 -6.38
CA VAL A 54 -19.74 -1.86 -7.18
C VAL A 54 -19.29 -1.20 -8.48
N ALA A 55 -19.85 -1.61 -9.61
CA ALA A 55 -19.66 -0.91 -10.87
C ALA A 55 -20.30 0.48 -10.79
N ILE A 56 -19.55 1.50 -11.19
CA ILE A 56 -20.03 2.88 -11.32
C ILE A 56 -20.03 3.30 -12.78
N ASP A 57 -21.06 4.05 -13.17
CA ASP A 57 -21.22 4.59 -14.52
C ASP A 57 -21.90 5.95 -14.43
N ARG A 58 -21.19 7.02 -14.77
CA ARG A 58 -21.67 8.40 -14.65
C ARG A 58 -22.88 8.67 -15.55
N ALA A 59 -22.97 8.03 -16.71
CA ALA A 59 -24.04 8.25 -17.66
C ALA A 59 -25.28 7.42 -17.32
N ALA A 60 -25.08 6.15 -16.94
CA ALA A 60 -26.18 5.24 -16.64
C ALA A 60 -26.76 5.43 -15.21
N ASP A 61 -25.90 5.69 -14.22
CA ASP A 61 -26.28 5.91 -12.82
C ASP A 61 -25.43 7.05 -12.19
N PRO A 62 -25.73 8.31 -12.55
CA PRO A 62 -25.01 9.46 -12.01
C PRO A 62 -25.12 9.56 -10.48
N ALA A 63 -26.22 9.08 -9.87
CA ALA A 63 -26.43 9.20 -8.45
C ALA A 63 -25.39 8.38 -7.66
N THR A 64 -25.25 7.09 -8.01
CA THR A 64 -24.26 6.18 -7.42
C THR A 64 -22.84 6.62 -7.75
N TRP A 65 -22.59 7.11 -8.97
CA TRP A 65 -21.28 7.64 -9.35
C TRP A 65 -20.85 8.79 -8.45
N TRP A 66 -21.70 9.81 -8.27
CA TRP A 66 -21.38 10.96 -7.40
C TRP A 66 -21.29 10.59 -5.92
N GLU A 67 -22.04 9.58 -5.47
CA GLU A 67 -21.93 9.06 -4.10
C GLU A 67 -20.57 8.43 -3.87
N LEU A 68 -20.15 7.48 -4.71
CA LEU A 68 -18.91 6.73 -4.51
C LEU A 68 -17.65 7.55 -4.82
N VAL A 69 -17.70 8.51 -5.75
CA VAL A 69 -16.60 9.46 -5.99
C VAL A 69 -16.30 10.34 -4.76
N TYR A 70 -17.31 10.64 -3.94
CA TYR A 70 -17.14 11.39 -2.69
C TYR A 70 -17.35 10.54 -1.44
N ALA A 71 -17.29 9.21 -1.58
CA ALA A 71 -17.20 8.30 -0.46
C ALA A 71 -15.73 8.00 -0.13
N ASP A 72 -15.51 7.44 1.05
CA ASP A 72 -14.24 6.80 1.37
C ASP A 72 -14.12 5.46 0.63
N ALA A 73 -13.77 5.54 -0.66
CA ALA A 73 -13.75 4.41 -1.58
C ALA A 73 -12.60 4.54 -2.58
N ALA A 74 -11.93 3.44 -2.87
CA ALA A 74 -10.97 3.35 -3.97
C ALA A 74 -11.74 3.11 -5.28
N ILE A 75 -11.33 3.76 -6.36
CA ILE A 75 -11.93 3.59 -7.69
C ILE A 75 -10.87 3.01 -8.62
N ALA A 76 -11.10 1.80 -9.14
CA ALA A 76 -10.20 1.15 -10.06
C ALA A 76 -10.17 1.87 -11.42
N VAL A 77 -8.97 2.28 -11.83
CA VAL A 77 -8.75 3.07 -13.07
C VAL A 77 -8.02 2.24 -14.13
N GLN A 78 -7.29 1.21 -13.70
CA GLN A 78 -6.61 0.30 -14.60
C GLN A 78 -6.56 -1.12 -14.01
N VAL A 79 -6.77 -2.10 -14.88
CA VAL A 79 -6.54 -3.52 -14.63
C VAL A 79 -5.59 -4.08 -15.68
N ASP A 80 -4.83 -5.11 -15.32
CA ASP A 80 -3.93 -5.87 -16.20
C ASP A 80 -3.02 -4.96 -17.05
N ASP A 81 -2.48 -3.90 -16.42
CA ASP A 81 -1.62 -2.89 -17.05
C ASP A 81 -2.23 -2.25 -18.31
N GLY A 82 -3.57 -2.11 -18.31
CA GLY A 82 -4.34 -1.47 -19.37
C GLY A 82 -4.94 -2.43 -20.38
N ALA A 83 -4.76 -3.74 -20.22
CA ALA A 83 -5.31 -4.75 -21.12
C ALA A 83 -6.78 -5.10 -20.86
N GLY A 84 -7.30 -4.84 -19.65
CA GLY A 84 -8.68 -5.16 -19.27
C GLY A 84 -9.58 -3.93 -19.10
N ASP A 85 -10.87 -4.19 -18.84
CA ASP A 85 -11.87 -3.18 -18.50
C ASP A 85 -12.00 -3.03 -16.97
N PRO A 86 -11.59 -1.89 -16.38
CA PRO A 86 -11.72 -1.66 -14.94
C PRO A 86 -13.16 -1.75 -14.44
N ALA A 87 -14.17 -1.48 -15.28
CA ALA A 87 -15.57 -1.56 -14.91
C ALA A 87 -16.09 -3.01 -14.80
N ALA A 88 -15.34 -4.00 -15.28
CA ALA A 88 -15.74 -5.41 -15.24
C ALA A 88 -15.67 -6.02 -13.83
N GLY A 89 -14.98 -5.39 -12.87
CA GLY A 89 -14.83 -5.93 -11.52
C GLY A 89 -13.83 -7.09 -11.43
N THR A 90 -13.06 -7.36 -12.49
CA THR A 90 -12.17 -8.52 -12.62
C THR A 90 -10.80 -8.11 -13.17
N GLY A 91 -9.84 -9.05 -13.14
CA GLY A 91 -8.44 -8.80 -13.51
C GLY A 91 -7.58 -8.34 -12.33
N ALA A 92 -6.29 -8.17 -12.56
CA ALA A 92 -5.38 -7.65 -11.56
C ALA A 92 -5.45 -6.12 -11.51
N TRP A 93 -5.80 -5.54 -10.37
CA TRP A 93 -5.83 -4.09 -10.19
C TRP A 93 -4.43 -3.50 -10.30
N THR A 94 -4.19 -2.60 -11.26
CA THR A 94 -2.87 -2.01 -11.51
C THR A 94 -2.82 -0.50 -11.31
N ASN A 95 -3.96 0.17 -11.22
CA ASN A 95 -4.07 1.58 -10.82
C ASN A 95 -5.44 1.88 -10.20
N SER A 96 -5.48 2.81 -9.25
CA SER A 96 -6.72 3.35 -8.71
C SER A 96 -6.62 4.83 -8.41
N LEU A 97 -7.77 5.51 -8.41
CA LEU A 97 -7.96 6.70 -7.61
C LEU A 97 -8.18 6.24 -6.17
N SER A 98 -7.11 6.30 -5.37
CA SER A 98 -7.09 5.81 -3.99
C SER A 98 -8.18 6.44 -3.12
N ALA A 99 -8.62 5.69 -2.11
CA ALA A 99 -9.59 6.15 -1.13
C ALA A 99 -9.04 7.36 -0.34
N PRO A 100 -9.84 8.41 -0.07
CA PRO A 100 -9.42 9.56 0.72
C PRO A 100 -8.90 9.15 2.11
N GLY A 101 -9.49 8.15 2.76
CA GLY A 101 -9.07 7.60 4.05
C GLY A 101 -7.70 6.94 4.05
N ILE A 102 -7.15 6.63 2.87
CA ILE A 102 -5.78 6.16 2.67
C ILE A 102 -4.84 7.32 2.29
N VAL A 103 -5.29 8.22 1.40
CA VAL A 103 -4.47 9.33 0.90
C VAL A 103 -4.18 10.37 1.99
N LEU A 104 -5.19 10.79 2.74
CA LEU A 104 -5.07 11.90 3.68
C LEU A 104 -4.12 11.58 4.84
N PRO A 105 -4.14 10.39 5.47
CA PRO A 105 -3.14 10.03 6.47
C PRO A 105 -1.69 10.09 5.96
N PHE A 106 -1.44 9.67 4.72
CA PHE A 106 -0.11 9.78 4.13
C PHE A 106 0.33 11.25 3.97
N LEU A 107 -0.60 12.13 3.56
CA LEU A 107 -0.36 13.56 3.44
C LEU A 107 -0.19 14.27 4.80
N GLU A 108 -0.90 13.83 5.85
CA GLU A 108 -0.72 14.27 7.23
C GLU A 108 0.69 13.92 7.73
N GLU A 109 1.10 12.66 7.57
CA GLU A 109 2.43 12.16 7.97
C GLU A 109 3.57 12.78 7.15
N LEU A 110 3.28 13.26 5.93
CA LEU A 110 4.25 13.98 5.11
C LEU A 110 4.65 15.32 5.74
N HIS A 111 3.79 15.92 6.58
CA HIS A 111 4.01 17.20 7.25
C HIS A 111 4.64 18.25 6.34
N VAL A 112 3.99 18.50 5.20
CA VAL A 112 4.45 19.49 4.23
C VAL A 112 4.37 20.91 4.81
N LEU A 113 5.44 21.66 4.63
CA LEU A 113 5.53 23.06 5.01
C LEU A 113 5.54 23.94 3.75
N PRO A 114 5.09 25.21 3.85
CA PRO A 114 5.19 26.15 2.74
C PRO A 114 6.61 26.21 2.15
N HIS A 115 6.68 26.40 0.83
CA HIS A 115 7.93 26.48 0.05
C HIS A 115 8.77 25.20 0.00
N GLN A 116 8.22 24.06 0.39
CA GLN A 116 8.89 22.77 0.24
C GLN A 116 8.69 22.15 -1.15
N ARG A 117 9.71 21.46 -1.65
CA ARG A 117 9.66 20.66 -2.88
C ARG A 117 9.28 19.21 -2.58
N VAL A 118 8.31 18.68 -3.33
CA VAL A 118 7.78 17.33 -3.16
C VAL A 118 8.03 16.51 -4.43
N LEU A 119 8.58 15.31 -4.24
CA LEU A 119 8.53 14.23 -5.22
C LEU A 119 7.35 13.32 -4.89
N GLU A 120 6.44 13.12 -5.83
CA GLU A 120 5.41 12.09 -5.75
C GLU A 120 5.76 10.91 -6.65
N ILE A 121 5.64 9.69 -6.14
CA ILE A 121 5.82 8.45 -6.90
C ILE A 121 4.47 7.74 -7.04
N GLY A 122 3.98 7.65 -8.27
CA GLY A 122 2.68 7.07 -8.62
C GLY A 122 1.61 8.15 -8.86
N THR A 123 1.74 8.94 -9.94
CA THR A 123 0.76 10.00 -10.26
C THR A 123 -0.66 9.45 -10.41
N GLY A 124 -0.82 8.28 -11.04
CA GLY A 124 -2.13 7.68 -11.31
C GLY A 124 -3.07 8.62 -12.05
N THR A 125 -4.18 9.00 -11.41
CA THR A 125 -5.13 9.96 -12.00
C THR A 125 -4.71 11.42 -11.83
N GLY A 126 -3.75 11.72 -10.95
CA GLY A 126 -3.25 13.06 -10.65
C GLY A 126 -3.91 13.75 -9.46
N TRP A 127 -4.84 13.11 -8.74
CA TRP A 127 -5.58 13.79 -7.66
C TRP A 127 -4.66 14.22 -6.50
N THR A 128 -3.81 13.32 -6.02
CA THR A 128 -2.86 13.61 -4.94
C THR A 128 -1.81 14.63 -5.36
N ALA A 129 -1.27 14.53 -6.58
CA ALA A 129 -0.44 15.58 -7.19
C ALA A 129 -1.15 16.94 -7.15
N GLY A 130 -2.45 16.97 -7.46
CA GLY A 130 -3.25 18.19 -7.44
C GLY A 130 -3.43 18.77 -6.04
N LEU A 131 -3.68 17.93 -5.02
CA LEU A 131 -3.76 18.37 -3.62
C LEU A 131 -2.44 19.00 -3.16
N LEU A 132 -1.31 18.37 -3.48
CA LEU A 132 0.03 18.89 -3.18
C LEU A 132 0.31 20.20 -3.94
N ALA A 133 -0.04 20.26 -5.23
CA ALA A 133 0.20 21.41 -6.09
C ALA A 133 -0.64 22.62 -5.68
N TRP A 134 -1.89 22.40 -5.28
CA TRP A 134 -2.73 23.47 -4.73
C TRP A 134 -2.14 24.06 -3.45
N LEU A 135 -1.62 23.20 -2.57
CA LEU A 135 -1.08 23.63 -1.28
C LEU A 135 0.29 24.32 -1.38
N LEU A 136 1.17 23.85 -2.27
CA LEU A 136 2.58 24.29 -2.37
C LEU A 136 2.87 25.16 -3.59
N GLY A 137 1.98 25.16 -4.58
CA GLY A 137 2.19 25.71 -5.92
C GLY A 137 2.73 24.66 -6.90
N ASP A 138 2.31 24.77 -8.17
CA ASP A 138 2.66 23.83 -9.25
C ASP A 138 4.17 23.55 -9.35
N GLY A 139 5.00 24.59 -9.29
CA GLY A 139 6.46 24.48 -9.44
C GLY A 139 7.19 23.78 -8.28
N ALA A 140 6.47 23.44 -7.21
CA ALA A 140 7.00 22.73 -6.06
C ALA A 140 6.77 21.22 -6.11
N VAL A 141 5.97 20.73 -7.08
CA VAL A 141 5.57 19.32 -7.16
C VAL A 141 6.06 18.69 -8.45
N THR A 142 6.79 17.59 -8.30
CA THR A 142 7.15 16.68 -9.39
C THR A 142 6.55 15.33 -9.11
N SER A 143 5.72 14.83 -10.02
CA SER A 143 5.06 13.52 -9.89
C SER A 143 5.50 12.58 -11.01
N VAL A 144 5.81 11.33 -10.67
CA VAL A 144 6.31 10.31 -11.59
C VAL A 144 5.28 9.21 -11.78
N GLU A 145 4.96 8.88 -13.04
CA GLU A 145 4.06 7.80 -13.43
C GLU A 145 4.72 6.92 -14.48
N ILE A 146 4.68 5.61 -14.30
CA ILE A 146 5.36 4.67 -15.19
C ILE A 146 4.56 4.39 -16.47
N ASP A 147 3.24 4.57 -16.42
CA ASP A 147 2.35 4.39 -17.57
C ASP A 147 2.14 5.71 -18.32
N GLU A 148 2.69 5.80 -19.53
CA GLU A 148 2.62 7.02 -20.34
C GLU A 148 1.18 7.48 -20.62
N ALA A 149 0.24 6.54 -20.80
CA ALA A 149 -1.16 6.87 -21.01
C ALA A 149 -1.83 7.39 -19.74
N LEU A 150 -1.51 6.84 -18.55
CA LEU A 150 -1.96 7.41 -17.27
C LEU A 150 -1.35 8.80 -17.04
N ALA A 151 -0.06 8.98 -17.29
CA ALA A 151 0.62 10.27 -17.15
C ALA A 151 -0.06 11.36 -18.00
N GLY A 152 -0.36 11.06 -19.26
CA GLY A 152 -1.09 11.98 -20.16
C GLY A 152 -2.50 12.33 -19.65
N ARG A 153 -3.24 11.34 -19.12
CA ARG A 153 -4.56 11.56 -18.50
C ARG A 153 -4.47 12.40 -17.23
N ALA A 154 -3.47 12.17 -16.38
CA ALA A 154 -3.25 12.95 -15.17
C ALA A 154 -3.00 14.42 -15.49
N VAL A 155 -2.17 14.72 -16.50
CA VAL A 155 -1.95 16.10 -16.97
C VAL A 155 -3.25 16.75 -17.43
N ALA A 156 -4.11 16.02 -18.15
CA ALA A 156 -5.41 16.54 -18.59
C ALA A 156 -6.34 16.84 -17.40
N ASN A 157 -6.43 15.92 -16.42
CA ASN A 157 -7.24 16.10 -15.21
C ASN A 157 -6.75 17.28 -14.37
N LEU A 158 -5.44 17.40 -14.16
CA LEU A 158 -4.81 18.51 -13.44
C LEU A 158 -5.13 19.85 -14.10
N ARG A 159 -5.00 19.95 -15.44
CA ARG A 159 -5.37 21.16 -16.18
C ARG A 159 -6.84 21.49 -16.06
N ALA A 160 -7.73 20.50 -16.06
CA ALA A 160 -9.16 20.70 -15.83
C ALA A 160 -9.45 21.25 -14.42
N ALA A 161 -8.60 20.91 -13.44
CA ALA A 161 -8.62 21.49 -12.10
C ALA A 161 -7.87 22.84 -11.98
N GLY A 162 -7.33 23.37 -13.08
CA GLY A 162 -6.58 24.64 -13.09
C GLY A 162 -5.16 24.54 -12.54
N LEU A 163 -4.60 23.33 -12.47
CA LEU A 163 -3.27 23.03 -11.93
C LEU A 163 -2.34 22.51 -13.03
N ALA A 164 -1.04 22.74 -12.87
CA ALA A 164 -0.02 22.31 -13.83
C ALA A 164 1.32 21.92 -13.17
N PRO A 165 1.34 21.05 -12.14
CA PRO A 165 2.61 20.53 -11.62
C PRO A 165 3.33 19.69 -12.67
N ARG A 166 4.63 19.43 -12.45
CA ARG A 166 5.39 18.57 -13.36
C ARG A 166 4.92 17.13 -13.21
N VAL A 167 4.50 16.52 -14.32
CA VAL A 167 4.24 15.08 -14.43
C VAL A 167 5.27 14.47 -15.38
N VAL A 168 5.97 13.43 -14.93
CA VAL A 168 7.03 12.74 -15.67
C VAL A 168 6.60 11.30 -15.94
N ALA A 169 6.68 10.88 -17.20
CA ALA A 169 6.55 9.47 -17.55
C ALA A 169 7.88 8.76 -17.28
N GLY A 170 7.92 7.80 -16.35
CA GLY A 170 9.14 7.09 -15.98
C GLY A 170 8.98 6.12 -14.80
N ASP A 171 9.99 5.29 -14.56
CA ASP A 171 9.98 4.39 -13.40
C ASP A 171 10.27 5.17 -12.11
N GLY A 172 9.27 5.23 -11.25
CA GLY A 172 9.37 5.88 -9.94
C GLY A 172 10.44 5.30 -9.02
N ALA A 173 10.92 4.07 -9.26
CA ALA A 173 12.07 3.51 -8.54
C ALA A 173 13.35 4.35 -8.71
N ALA A 174 13.50 5.08 -9.83
CA ALA A 174 14.63 5.97 -10.07
C ALA A 174 14.45 7.37 -9.45
N GLY A 175 13.25 7.69 -8.93
CA GLY A 175 12.88 9.05 -8.56
C GLY A 175 12.92 9.98 -9.77
N PHE A 176 13.28 11.24 -9.54
CA PHE A 176 13.53 12.21 -10.61
C PHE A 176 14.64 13.18 -10.20
N ALA A 177 15.89 12.84 -10.53
CA ALA A 177 17.07 13.52 -10.02
C ALA A 177 17.22 14.98 -10.50
N GLU A 178 16.63 15.36 -11.64
CA GLU A 178 16.78 16.71 -12.20
C GLU A 178 16.17 17.80 -11.30
N ASP A 179 15.14 17.47 -10.52
CA ASP A 179 14.47 18.40 -9.60
C ASP A 179 14.92 18.22 -8.13
N ALA A 180 15.83 17.28 -7.87
CA ALA A 180 16.41 17.07 -6.55
C ALA A 180 17.31 18.27 -6.14
N PRO A 181 17.51 18.52 -4.84
CA PRO A 181 17.00 17.75 -3.71
C PRO A 181 15.53 18.05 -3.39
N TYR A 182 14.83 17.05 -2.90
CA TYR A 182 13.47 17.16 -2.38
C TYR A 182 13.46 17.32 -0.86
N ASP A 183 12.43 18.00 -0.37
CA ASP A 183 12.18 18.14 1.06
C ASP A 183 11.28 17.00 1.57
N ARG A 184 10.49 16.46 0.64
CA ARG A 184 9.43 15.49 0.88
C ARG A 184 9.35 14.52 -0.28
N VAL A 185 9.22 13.23 0.02
CA VAL A 185 8.92 12.19 -0.96
C VAL A 185 7.65 11.49 -0.52
N HIS A 186 6.64 11.49 -1.38
CA HIS A 186 5.33 10.90 -1.15
C HIS A 186 5.13 9.75 -2.13
N VAL A 187 4.86 8.55 -1.64
CA VAL A 187 4.76 7.35 -2.48
C VAL A 187 3.36 6.76 -2.35
N THR A 188 2.71 6.50 -3.48
CA THR A 188 1.33 5.99 -3.58
C THR A 188 1.28 4.60 -4.22
N CYS A 189 2.36 3.83 -4.09
CA CYS A 189 2.45 2.43 -4.51
C CYS A 189 3.31 1.63 -3.52
N GLY A 190 2.92 0.37 -3.28
CA GLY A 190 3.59 -0.49 -2.31
C GLY A 190 5.00 -0.89 -2.77
N VAL A 191 5.95 -0.98 -1.84
CA VAL A 191 7.31 -1.47 -2.10
C VAL A 191 7.75 -2.54 -1.11
N ASP A 192 8.42 -3.57 -1.61
CA ASP A 192 9.10 -4.56 -0.76
C ASP A 192 10.41 -3.99 -0.20
N ARG A 193 11.12 -3.25 -1.04
CA ARG A 193 12.37 -2.57 -0.75
C ARG A 193 12.28 -1.11 -1.13
N VAL A 194 12.60 -0.23 -0.19
CA VAL A 194 12.66 1.22 -0.44
C VAL A 194 13.82 1.50 -1.40
N PRO A 195 13.57 2.03 -2.62
CA PRO A 195 14.63 2.44 -3.53
C PRO A 195 15.54 3.49 -2.89
N PHE A 196 16.85 3.23 -2.88
CA PHE A 196 17.82 4.14 -2.25
C PHE A 196 17.89 5.50 -2.96
N SER A 197 17.55 5.56 -4.25
CA SER A 197 17.40 6.80 -5.02
C SER A 197 16.49 7.83 -4.33
N TRP A 198 15.44 7.39 -3.63
CA TRP A 198 14.55 8.28 -2.88
C TRP A 198 15.26 8.93 -1.70
N VAL A 199 16.17 8.19 -1.04
CA VAL A 199 17.01 8.70 0.05
C VAL A 199 18.07 9.67 -0.51
N GLU A 200 18.76 9.28 -1.58
CA GLU A 200 19.80 10.10 -2.22
C GLU A 200 19.27 11.45 -2.74
N GLN A 201 18.05 11.46 -3.26
CA GLN A 201 17.42 12.66 -3.81
C GLN A 201 16.73 13.51 -2.74
N THR A 202 16.74 13.11 -1.48
CA THR A 202 16.10 13.84 -0.38
C THR A 202 17.14 14.53 0.48
N ARG A 203 16.93 15.81 0.80
CA ARG A 203 17.86 16.56 1.65
C ARG A 203 17.90 16.00 3.08
N PRO A 204 19.00 16.20 3.84
CA PRO A 204 18.98 15.95 5.29
C PRO A 204 17.83 16.68 5.99
N GLY A 205 17.13 15.99 6.89
CA GLY A 205 15.89 16.43 7.54
C GLY A 205 14.64 16.31 6.66
N GLY A 206 14.76 15.84 5.42
CA GLY A 206 13.64 15.55 4.55
C GLY A 206 12.87 14.30 4.99
N VAL A 207 11.60 14.20 4.59
CA VAL A 207 10.68 13.13 5.02
C VAL A 207 10.26 12.30 3.80
N ILE A 208 10.29 10.99 3.95
CA ILE A 208 9.79 10.03 2.97
C ILE A 208 8.60 9.30 3.60
N VAL A 209 7.44 9.36 2.97
CA VAL A 209 6.24 8.61 3.37
C VAL A 209 5.89 7.63 2.26
N LEU A 210 5.78 6.34 2.61
CA LEU A 210 5.55 5.28 1.64
C LEU A 210 4.79 4.08 2.22
N PRO A 211 4.14 3.25 1.38
CA PRO A 211 3.59 1.97 1.80
C PRO A 211 4.68 0.90 1.69
N TRP A 212 5.17 0.42 2.82
CA TRP A 212 6.09 -0.71 2.88
C TRP A 212 5.31 -2.02 2.94
N SER A 213 5.36 -2.78 1.85
CA SER A 213 4.59 -4.00 1.60
C SER A 213 5.50 -5.18 1.18
N PRO A 214 6.35 -5.67 2.09
CA PRO A 214 7.34 -6.74 1.82
C PRO A 214 6.76 -8.13 1.53
N GLY A 215 5.46 -8.35 1.75
CA GLY A 215 4.75 -9.55 1.27
C GLY A 215 3.77 -10.17 2.26
N TRP A 216 4.04 -10.07 3.56
CA TRP A 216 3.13 -10.57 4.59
C TRP A 216 2.15 -9.48 5.03
N GLY A 217 0.85 -9.72 4.88
CA GLY A 217 -0.21 -8.75 5.18
C GLY A 217 -0.40 -7.70 4.08
N LEU A 218 -1.18 -6.66 4.39
CA LEU A 218 -1.55 -5.61 3.42
C LEU A 218 -0.43 -4.58 3.18
N GLY A 219 0.49 -4.43 4.13
CA GLY A 219 1.53 -3.41 4.14
C GLY A 219 1.36 -2.37 5.23
N HIS A 220 2.33 -1.48 5.35
CA HIS A 220 2.45 -0.51 6.45
C HIS A 220 2.84 0.88 5.92
N LEU A 221 2.19 1.93 6.41
CA LEU A 221 2.65 3.30 6.22
C LEU A 221 3.98 3.44 6.96
N ALA A 222 5.07 3.67 6.22
CA ALA A 222 6.36 3.99 6.78
C ALA A 222 6.64 5.49 6.62
N ARG A 223 7.05 6.13 7.72
CA ARG A 223 7.50 7.52 7.73
C ARG A 223 8.96 7.57 8.12
N LEU A 224 9.82 7.92 7.17
CA LEU A 224 11.27 7.96 7.32
C LEU A 224 11.78 9.40 7.27
N VAL A 225 12.82 9.69 8.04
CA VAL A 225 13.54 10.96 8.02
C VAL A 225 14.96 10.71 7.52
N VAL A 226 15.41 11.50 6.56
CA VAL A 226 16.76 11.40 6.00
C VAL A 226 17.76 12.15 6.89
N GLY A 227 18.86 11.50 7.22
CA GLY A 227 19.98 12.07 7.99
C GLY A 227 21.24 11.23 7.77
N ASP A 228 22.40 11.88 7.68
CA ASP A 228 23.70 11.20 7.53
C ASP A 228 23.76 10.15 6.39
N GLY A 229 23.07 10.42 5.26
CA GLY A 229 23.07 9.54 4.08
C GLY A 229 22.18 8.29 4.21
N VAL A 230 21.37 8.19 5.27
CA VAL A 230 20.39 7.12 5.48
C VAL A 230 19.01 7.70 5.77
N ALA A 231 17.97 6.89 5.62
CA ALA A 231 16.61 7.22 6.07
C ALA A 231 16.22 6.31 7.23
N VAL A 232 15.73 6.89 8.33
CA VAL A 232 15.34 6.14 9.54
C VAL A 232 13.95 6.56 9.98
N GLY A 233 13.10 5.60 10.36
CA GLY A 233 11.77 5.95 10.84
C GLY A 233 10.89 4.77 11.23
N ARG A 234 9.60 5.04 11.40
CA ARG A 234 8.63 4.13 12.03
C ARG A 234 7.60 3.62 11.03
N LEU A 235 7.01 2.47 11.39
CA LEU A 235 5.82 1.92 10.73
C LEU A 235 4.60 2.33 11.54
N LEU A 236 3.57 2.88 10.90
CA LEU A 236 2.46 3.54 11.59
C LEU A 236 1.15 2.78 11.42
N GLU A 237 0.49 2.96 10.29
CA GLU A 237 -0.85 2.43 10.01
C GLU A 237 -0.81 1.32 8.94
N PRO A 238 -1.86 0.50 8.78
CA PRO A 238 -1.99 -0.37 7.62
C PRO A 238 -2.01 0.44 6.33
N ALA A 239 -1.38 -0.05 5.27
CA ALA A 239 -1.36 0.61 3.98
C ALA A 239 -1.41 -0.39 2.83
N GLY A 240 -2.62 -0.68 2.35
CA GLY A 240 -2.85 -1.53 1.19
C GLY A 240 -2.77 -0.73 -0.11
N PHE A 241 -1.71 -0.94 -0.88
CA PHE A 241 -1.51 -0.31 -2.19
C PHE A 241 -1.14 -1.34 -3.25
N MET A 242 -1.43 -1.02 -4.52
CA MET A 242 -0.84 -1.76 -5.63
C MET A 242 0.69 -1.59 -5.61
N MET A 243 1.42 -2.67 -5.92
CA MET A 243 2.88 -2.64 -5.90
C MET A 243 3.46 -1.79 -7.04
N LEU A 244 4.54 -1.07 -6.72
CA LEU A 244 5.44 -0.46 -7.70
C LEU A 244 5.78 -1.48 -8.79
N ARG A 245 5.62 -1.11 -10.07
CA ARG A 245 5.67 -2.06 -11.19
C ARG A 245 6.96 -2.87 -11.23
N SER A 246 8.10 -2.23 -10.96
CA SER A 246 9.43 -2.88 -10.93
C SER A 246 9.63 -3.86 -9.77
N GLN A 247 8.73 -3.87 -8.78
CA GLN A 247 8.76 -4.78 -7.62
C GLN A 247 7.58 -5.77 -7.61
N ARG A 248 6.78 -5.83 -8.68
CA ARG A 248 5.74 -6.86 -8.82
C ARG A 248 6.39 -8.23 -9.03
N ARG A 249 5.94 -9.22 -8.28
CA ARG A 249 6.38 -10.61 -8.40
C ARG A 249 5.19 -11.53 -8.69
N PRO A 250 5.30 -12.50 -9.62
CA PRO A 250 4.26 -13.49 -9.84
C PRO A 250 3.92 -14.20 -8.53
N PHE A 251 2.64 -14.40 -8.24
CA PHE A 251 2.14 -15.11 -7.06
C PHE A 251 1.22 -16.24 -7.50
N GLY A 252 1.28 -17.36 -6.78
CA GLY A 252 0.34 -18.46 -6.95
C GLY A 252 0.47 -19.41 -5.78
N THR A 253 -0.53 -20.27 -5.61
CA THR A 253 -0.50 -21.39 -4.67
C THR A 253 -0.34 -22.69 -5.48
N PRO A 254 0.28 -23.73 -4.92
CA PRO A 254 0.36 -25.04 -5.56
C PRO A 254 -1.03 -25.67 -5.79
N ASP A 255 -1.23 -26.28 -6.96
CA ASP A 255 -2.51 -26.93 -7.32
C ASP A 255 -2.84 -28.16 -6.45
N ASP A 256 -1.83 -28.96 -6.07
CA ASP A 256 -2.01 -30.16 -5.24
C ASP A 256 -0.96 -30.25 -4.10
N PRO A 257 -1.30 -29.79 -2.89
CA PRO A 257 -0.43 -29.93 -1.73
C PRO A 257 -0.41 -31.35 -1.15
N GLY A 258 -1.27 -32.26 -1.61
CA GLY A 258 -1.54 -33.58 -1.01
C GLY A 258 -0.36 -34.55 -1.02
N ALA A 259 0.59 -34.36 -1.95
CA ALA A 259 1.78 -35.21 -2.06
C ALA A 259 2.91 -34.86 -1.08
N ALA A 260 2.83 -33.72 -0.38
CA ALA A 260 3.87 -33.29 0.56
C ALA A 260 3.75 -33.96 1.93
N ALA A 261 4.88 -34.22 2.58
CA ALA A 261 4.91 -34.74 3.95
C ALA A 261 4.18 -33.78 4.90
N GLY A 262 3.25 -34.33 5.69
CA GLY A 262 2.43 -33.56 6.62
C GLY A 262 2.96 -33.59 8.05
N SER A 263 2.82 -32.47 8.74
CA SER A 263 2.95 -32.34 10.19
C SER A 263 1.66 -31.74 10.77
N ALA A 264 1.67 -31.42 12.06
CA ALA A 264 0.59 -30.69 12.73
C ALA A 264 1.16 -29.54 13.56
N THR A 265 0.34 -28.53 13.79
CA THR A 265 0.62 -27.38 14.65
C THR A 265 -0.56 -27.14 15.59
N GLN A 266 -0.29 -26.54 16.75
CA GLN A 266 -1.30 -26.05 17.68
C GLN A 266 -1.55 -24.54 17.53
N ILE A 267 -0.78 -23.85 16.69
CA ILE A 267 -1.03 -22.46 16.35
C ILE A 267 -2.17 -22.39 15.35
N ASP A 268 -3.25 -21.72 15.73
CA ASP A 268 -4.34 -21.42 14.81
C ASP A 268 -3.81 -20.53 13.68
N PRO A 269 -3.77 -21.01 12.41
CA PRO A 269 -3.11 -20.27 11.33
C PRO A 269 -3.77 -18.92 11.03
N ARG A 270 -5.01 -18.69 11.49
CA ARG A 270 -5.72 -17.42 11.30
C ARG A 270 -5.08 -16.28 12.11
N VAL A 271 -4.42 -16.58 13.23
CA VAL A 271 -3.74 -15.54 14.04
C VAL A 271 -2.53 -14.94 13.33
N LEU A 272 -2.04 -15.62 12.29
CA LEU A 272 -0.93 -15.19 11.45
C LEU A 272 -1.37 -14.27 10.30
N ALA A 273 -2.68 -14.04 10.14
CA ALA A 273 -3.27 -13.37 8.99
C ALA A 273 -4.21 -12.22 9.38
N GLY A 274 -3.63 -11.07 9.76
CA GLY A 274 -4.35 -9.78 9.86
C GLY A 274 -4.66 -9.28 11.27
N ASP A 275 -4.78 -10.16 12.27
CA ASP A 275 -5.23 -9.77 13.62
C ASP A 275 -4.08 -9.27 14.53
N ALA A 276 -2.83 -9.37 14.08
CA ALA A 276 -1.65 -8.96 14.86
C ALA A 276 -0.62 -8.22 13.97
N PRO A 277 -0.78 -6.91 13.74
CA PRO A 277 0.08 -6.22 12.77
C PRO A 277 1.55 -6.12 13.17
N GLY A 278 1.87 -6.18 14.47
CA GLY A 278 3.25 -6.31 14.93
C GLY A 278 3.88 -7.67 14.56
N ALA A 279 3.07 -8.73 14.53
CA ALA A 279 3.51 -10.04 14.07
C ALA A 279 3.79 -10.04 12.56
N GLU A 280 2.97 -9.35 11.76
CA GLU A 280 3.21 -9.18 10.33
C GLU A 280 4.58 -8.54 10.06
N VAL A 281 4.92 -7.46 10.78
CA VAL A 281 6.24 -6.82 10.66
C VAL A 281 7.37 -7.79 11.04
N ALA A 282 7.21 -8.53 12.15
CA ALA A 282 8.21 -9.48 12.60
C ALA A 282 8.42 -10.63 11.59
N ILE A 283 7.34 -11.17 11.02
CA ILE A 283 7.39 -12.22 9.99
C ILE A 283 8.05 -11.68 8.72
N ASN A 284 7.67 -10.49 8.27
CA ASN A 284 8.30 -9.84 7.11
C ASN A 284 9.81 -9.64 7.27
N ALA A 285 10.27 -9.33 8.49
CA ALA A 285 11.68 -9.15 8.79
C ALA A 285 12.46 -10.48 8.90
N LEU A 286 11.87 -11.49 9.55
CA LEU A 286 12.53 -12.76 9.87
C LEU A 286 12.40 -13.81 8.76
N VAL A 287 11.38 -13.69 7.90
CA VAL A 287 11.04 -14.66 6.86
C VAL A 287 10.96 -13.94 5.51
N PRO A 288 12.08 -13.37 5.01
CA PRO A 288 12.07 -12.52 3.84
C PRO A 288 11.67 -13.27 2.57
N GLY A 289 11.00 -12.55 1.66
CA GLY A 289 10.57 -13.04 0.35
C GLY A 289 9.43 -14.05 0.43
N VAL A 290 8.61 -14.01 1.48
CA VAL A 290 7.45 -14.90 1.62
C VAL A 290 6.18 -14.08 1.63
N ARG A 291 5.21 -14.50 0.83
CA ARG A 291 3.86 -13.95 0.81
C ARG A 291 2.86 -14.92 1.43
N MET A 292 1.81 -14.37 1.99
CA MET A 292 0.71 -15.13 2.55
C MET A 292 -0.56 -15.03 1.70
N GLN A 293 -1.38 -16.08 1.70
CA GLN A 293 -2.76 -16.04 1.20
C GLN A 293 -3.67 -16.84 2.12
N LEU A 294 -4.91 -16.36 2.28
CA LEU A 294 -5.98 -17.11 2.93
C LEU A 294 -7.02 -17.56 1.89
N GLU A 295 -7.46 -18.79 2.02
CA GLU A 295 -8.64 -19.33 1.34
C GLU A 295 -9.65 -19.74 2.40
N SER A 296 -10.83 -19.13 2.37
CA SER A 296 -11.91 -19.46 3.31
C SER A 296 -12.98 -20.28 2.61
N ALA A 297 -13.49 -21.31 3.27
CA ALA A 297 -14.60 -22.11 2.80
C ALA A 297 -15.91 -21.76 3.54
N PRO A 298 -17.09 -22.04 2.93
CA PRO A 298 -18.39 -21.74 3.55
C PRO A 298 -18.65 -22.45 4.89
N ASP A 299 -17.97 -23.57 5.15
CA ASP A 299 -18.06 -24.32 6.41
C ASP A 299 -17.21 -23.71 7.55
N GLY A 300 -16.55 -22.58 7.28
CA GLY A 300 -15.68 -21.89 8.24
C GLY A 300 -14.26 -22.46 8.32
N SER A 301 -13.93 -23.48 7.54
CA SER A 301 -12.54 -23.90 7.37
C SER A 301 -11.74 -22.85 6.61
N VAL A 302 -10.45 -22.76 6.92
CA VAL A 302 -9.54 -21.79 6.32
C VAL A 302 -8.25 -22.51 5.96
N ARG A 303 -7.80 -22.36 4.73
CA ARG A 303 -6.44 -22.73 4.34
C ARG A 303 -5.57 -21.49 4.33
N PHE A 304 -4.52 -21.55 5.12
CA PHE A 304 -3.46 -20.57 5.14
C PHE A 304 -2.33 -21.03 4.23
N TRP A 305 -1.81 -20.13 3.40
CA TRP A 305 -0.64 -20.36 2.55
C TRP A 305 0.50 -19.41 2.92
N ALA A 306 1.71 -19.93 3.00
CA ALA A 306 2.95 -19.16 2.91
C ALA A 306 3.72 -19.65 1.68
N VAL A 307 4.09 -18.74 0.78
CA VAL A 307 4.75 -19.09 -0.49
C VAL A 307 5.96 -18.20 -0.69
N LEU A 308 7.09 -18.81 -1.03
CA LEU A 308 8.30 -18.09 -1.42
C LEU A 308 8.06 -17.34 -2.73
N ASP A 309 8.49 -16.09 -2.78
CA ASP A 309 8.35 -15.21 -3.93
C ASP A 309 8.95 -15.80 -5.20
N GLY A 310 8.15 -15.79 -6.26
CA GLY A 310 8.51 -16.33 -7.56
C GLY A 310 7.38 -17.21 -8.12
N PRO A 311 7.53 -17.70 -9.35
CA PRO A 311 6.60 -18.67 -9.90
C PRO A 311 6.64 -19.97 -9.08
N VAL A 312 5.48 -20.52 -8.74
CA VAL A 312 5.40 -21.83 -8.08
C VAL A 312 5.72 -22.91 -9.11
N VAL A 313 7.00 -23.28 -9.19
CA VAL A 313 7.51 -24.40 -9.99
C VAL A 313 8.11 -25.46 -9.07
N GLY A 314 8.35 -26.68 -9.59
CA GLY A 314 8.98 -27.75 -8.81
C GLY A 314 10.26 -27.26 -8.12
N GLY A 315 10.31 -27.39 -6.79
CA GLY A 315 11.41 -26.89 -5.95
C GLY A 315 11.13 -25.57 -5.20
N THR A 316 10.06 -24.84 -5.56
CA THR A 316 9.65 -23.61 -4.84
C THR A 316 9.19 -23.96 -3.43
N ALA A 317 9.66 -23.19 -2.45
CA ALA A 317 9.25 -23.39 -1.07
C ALA A 317 7.83 -22.85 -0.81
N TRP A 318 7.00 -23.67 -0.18
CA TRP A 318 5.63 -23.31 0.21
C TRP A 318 5.20 -24.08 1.44
N ALA A 319 4.23 -23.53 2.17
CA ALA A 319 3.54 -24.17 3.26
C ALA A 319 2.03 -23.89 3.20
N ALA A 320 1.24 -24.88 3.61
CA ALA A 320 -0.19 -24.81 3.78
C ALA A 320 -0.56 -25.27 5.20
N ALA A 321 -1.36 -24.50 5.91
CA ALA A 321 -1.95 -24.91 7.18
C ALA A 321 -3.48 -24.86 7.10
N ASP A 322 -4.11 -26.00 7.37
CA ASP A 322 -5.56 -26.19 7.29
C ASP A 322 -6.19 -25.99 8.68
N PHE A 323 -6.88 -24.86 8.87
CA PHE A 323 -7.77 -24.65 10.00
C PHE A 323 -9.11 -25.33 9.76
N SER A 324 -9.61 -26.07 10.75
CA SER A 324 -10.96 -26.61 10.77
C SER A 324 -11.62 -26.32 12.12
N PRO A 325 -12.85 -25.77 12.16
CA PRO A 325 -13.53 -25.46 13.41
C PRO A 325 -13.60 -26.65 14.38
N GLY A 326 -13.29 -26.41 15.65
CA GLY A 326 -13.42 -27.40 16.71
C GLY A 326 -12.26 -28.40 16.85
N LEU A 327 -11.22 -28.31 16.00
CA LEU A 327 -10.01 -29.12 16.16
C LEU A 327 -8.96 -28.39 17.02
N PRO A 328 -8.24 -29.11 17.92
CA PRO A 328 -7.17 -28.53 18.74
C PRO A 328 -5.81 -28.48 18.02
N GLU A 329 -5.68 -29.21 16.90
CA GLU A 329 -4.47 -29.28 16.09
C GLU A 329 -4.84 -29.11 14.62
N PHE A 330 -3.97 -28.42 13.89
CA PHE A 330 -4.17 -28.04 12.49
C PHE A 330 -3.14 -28.73 11.63
N ARG A 331 -3.59 -29.24 10.47
CA ARG A 331 -2.70 -29.97 9.57
C ARG A 331 -1.82 -29.00 8.82
N VAL A 332 -0.51 -29.28 8.79
CA VAL A 332 0.47 -28.53 8.01
C VAL A 332 1.03 -29.41 6.90
N ARG A 333 1.17 -28.86 5.70
CA ARG A 333 1.91 -29.46 4.58
C ARG A 333 2.88 -28.42 4.05
N GLN A 334 4.09 -28.83 3.69
CA GLN A 334 5.08 -27.90 3.15
C GLN A 334 6.11 -28.63 2.29
N SER A 335 6.64 -27.92 1.29
CA SER A 335 7.58 -28.43 0.30
C SER A 335 8.65 -27.39 -0.02
N GLY A 336 9.72 -27.81 -0.70
CA GLY A 336 10.88 -27.00 -1.05
C GLY A 336 11.98 -27.00 0.02
N GLU A 337 13.08 -26.30 -0.28
CA GLU A 337 14.28 -26.27 0.59
C GLU A 337 14.04 -25.54 1.91
N ARG A 338 13.22 -24.48 1.88
CA ARG A 338 12.80 -23.74 3.07
C ARG A 338 11.55 -24.34 3.67
N ARG A 339 11.54 -24.52 4.98
CA ARG A 339 10.39 -25.02 5.74
C ARG A 339 9.56 -23.82 6.20
N LEU A 340 8.78 -23.25 5.28
CA LEU A 340 8.15 -21.95 5.49
C LEU A 340 7.17 -21.92 6.65
N TRP A 341 6.48 -23.03 6.95
CA TRP A 341 5.62 -23.06 8.14
C TRP A 341 6.46 -22.90 9.41
N ASP A 342 7.54 -23.68 9.50
CA ASP A 342 8.42 -23.69 10.67
C ASP A 342 9.08 -22.31 10.84
N GLU A 343 9.50 -21.66 9.76
CA GLU A 343 10.06 -20.31 9.80
C GLU A 343 9.04 -19.26 10.27
N VAL A 344 7.81 -19.30 9.76
CA VAL A 344 6.73 -18.37 10.15
C VAL A 344 6.29 -18.59 11.60
N GLU A 345 6.12 -19.84 12.00
CA GLU A 345 5.77 -20.23 13.37
C GLU A 345 6.84 -19.73 14.36
N ASN A 346 8.12 -19.96 14.05
CA ASN A 346 9.23 -19.44 14.86
C ASN A 346 9.26 -17.91 14.91
N ALA A 347 9.01 -17.22 13.80
CA ALA A 347 8.96 -15.76 13.75
C ALA A 347 7.81 -15.20 14.62
N TYR A 348 6.63 -15.80 14.53
CA TYR A 348 5.48 -15.44 15.36
C TYR A 348 5.76 -15.66 16.85
N LEU A 349 6.28 -16.82 17.23
CA LEU A 349 6.60 -17.12 18.63
C LEU A 349 7.72 -16.22 19.17
N ARG A 350 8.67 -15.81 18.33
CA ARG A 350 9.69 -14.82 18.70
C ARG A 350 9.07 -13.44 18.96
N TRP A 351 8.12 -13.01 18.14
CA TRP A 351 7.34 -11.79 18.38
C TRP A 351 6.53 -11.87 19.69
N VAL A 352 5.91 -13.02 19.98
CA VAL A 352 5.26 -13.26 21.29
C VAL A 352 6.27 -13.14 22.43
N GLY A 353 7.47 -13.71 22.27
CA GLY A 353 8.57 -13.62 23.22
C GLY A 353 9.07 -12.19 23.48
N TRP A 354 8.90 -11.27 22.52
CA TRP A 354 9.16 -9.83 22.70
C TRP A 354 8.03 -9.09 23.44
N GLY A 355 7.01 -9.79 23.90
CA GLY A 355 5.84 -9.20 24.56
C GLY A 355 4.84 -8.61 23.57
N GLN A 356 4.75 -9.17 22.37
CA GLN A 356 3.78 -8.78 21.35
C GLN A 356 3.80 -7.28 21.01
N PRO A 357 4.98 -6.70 20.69
CA PRO A 357 5.07 -5.28 20.39
C PRO A 357 4.15 -4.91 19.24
N ALA A 358 3.46 -3.77 19.39
CA ALA A 358 2.67 -3.18 18.32
C ALA A 358 3.56 -2.69 17.15
N ARG A 359 2.96 -2.52 15.98
CA ARG A 359 3.62 -2.10 14.74
C ARG A 359 4.46 -0.83 14.88
N ASP A 360 3.99 0.14 15.64
CA ASP A 360 4.64 1.44 15.90
C ASP A 360 5.96 1.33 16.69
N ARG A 361 6.17 0.20 17.36
CA ARG A 361 7.46 -0.13 17.98
C ARG A 361 8.49 -0.60 16.97
N PHE A 362 8.10 -0.97 15.76
CA PHE A 362 9.03 -1.31 14.70
C PHE A 362 9.40 -0.09 13.86
N GLY A 363 10.54 -0.18 13.20
CA GLY A 363 10.99 0.82 12.26
C GLY A 363 11.90 0.27 11.19
N LEU A 364 12.24 1.15 10.26
CA LEU A 364 13.13 0.88 9.12
C LEU A 364 14.33 1.80 9.17
N THR A 365 15.48 1.24 8.80
CA THR A 365 16.66 2.00 8.39
C THR A 365 16.96 1.62 6.94
N VAL A 366 17.08 2.61 6.07
CA VAL A 366 17.39 2.45 4.64
C VAL A 366 18.71 3.17 4.36
N GLY A 367 19.70 2.43 3.87
CA GLY A 367 21.01 2.95 3.50
C GLY A 367 21.50 2.38 2.17
N PRO A 368 22.74 2.71 1.76
CA PRO A 368 23.28 2.30 0.46
C PRO A 368 23.41 0.77 0.33
N ASP A 369 23.61 0.06 1.45
CA ASP A 369 23.76 -1.40 1.48
C ASP A 369 22.41 -2.15 1.61
N GLY A 370 21.29 -1.41 1.61
CA GLY A 370 19.94 -1.95 1.71
C GLY A 370 19.17 -1.44 2.93
N GLN A 371 18.17 -2.20 3.35
CA GLN A 371 17.29 -1.82 4.46
C GLN A 371 17.26 -2.86 5.57
N GLN A 372 17.00 -2.40 6.78
CA GLN A 372 16.90 -3.22 7.99
C GLN A 372 15.65 -2.85 8.78
N VAL A 373 14.95 -3.87 9.27
CA VAL A 373 13.86 -3.72 10.23
C VAL A 373 14.43 -3.79 11.64
N TRP A 374 13.96 -2.94 12.53
CA TRP A 374 14.38 -2.90 13.93
C TRP A 374 13.19 -2.76 14.86
N LEU A 375 13.36 -3.15 16.13
CA LEU A 375 12.36 -3.03 17.19
C LEU A 375 12.86 -2.05 18.26
N ASP A 376 12.03 -1.08 18.63
CA ASP A 376 12.26 0.03 19.56
C ASP A 376 13.36 1.02 19.21
N ARG A 377 14.53 0.54 18.78
CA ARG A 377 15.73 1.35 18.51
C ARG A 377 16.48 0.83 17.28
N PRO A 378 17.07 1.71 16.44
CA PRO A 378 17.71 1.32 15.17
C PRO A 378 18.85 0.29 15.25
N ASP A 379 19.46 0.11 16.41
CA ASP A 379 20.53 -0.89 16.65
C ASP A 379 20.00 -2.25 17.10
N PHE A 380 18.71 -2.36 17.48
CA PHE A 380 18.07 -3.63 17.75
C PHE A 380 17.43 -4.19 16.47
N ILE A 381 18.30 -4.71 15.59
CA ILE A 381 17.92 -5.27 14.30
C ILE A 381 17.14 -6.58 14.48
N VAL A 382 16.00 -6.68 13.82
CA VAL A 382 15.20 -7.90 13.72
C VAL A 382 15.84 -8.80 12.66
N ARG A 383 16.51 -9.86 13.11
CA ARG A 383 17.18 -10.87 12.29
C ARG A 383 17.17 -12.23 12.94
#